data_AF-A0A9W6YI88-F1
#
_entry.id   AF-A0A9W6YI88-F1
#
_cell.length_a   1.000
_cell.length_b   1.000
_cell.length_c   1.000
_cell.angle_alpha   90.00
_cell.angle_beta   90.00
_cell.angle_gamma   90.00
#
_symmetry.space_group_name_H-M   'P 1'
#
loop_
_entity.id
_entity.type
_entity.pdbx_description
1 polymer ?
#
loop_
_entity_poly.entity_id
_entity_poly.type
_entity_poly.pdbx_seq_one_letter_code
_entity_poly.pdbx_strand_id
1 'polypeptide(L)'
;MARETDKGRLRLWQVKNKEIALIRDVCICRMMKECREYSNVTPVAPPLPIPYGTHHTKMLVALYPEKVRVAIFTANFLSNDWSTKTQAVWFQDFGLKFLVDSDDEEEEKSAGACDVVNNFEGDLVHYLSSLGAPVKLFCGELKWFDFSTARVALVPSVPGVHKGTGMGFMFVGGEC
;
A
#
# COMPACT_ATOMS: atom_id res chain seq x y z
N MET A 1 21.07 -13.63 0.65
CA MET A 1 22.25 -13.67 1.54
C MET A 1 22.74 -12.23 1.72
N ALA A 2 22.46 -11.61 2.86
CA ALA A 2 22.88 -10.24 3.16
C ALA A 2 24.36 -10.25 3.55
N ARG A 3 25.16 -9.32 3.01
CA ARG A 3 26.50 -9.01 3.52
C ARG A 3 26.57 -7.53 3.86
N GLU A 4 26.98 -7.28 5.07
CA GLU A 4 27.18 -5.97 5.67
C GLU A 4 28.54 -5.42 5.27
N THR A 5 28.58 -4.21 4.72
CA THR A 5 29.79 -3.39 4.73
C THR A 5 29.46 -1.95 5.09
N ASP A 6 30.36 -1.47 5.93
CA ASP A 6 30.49 -0.25 6.72
C ASP A 6 30.14 1.09 6.04
N LYS A 7 29.83 2.09 6.88
CA LYS A 7 29.50 3.50 6.62
C LYS A 7 28.05 3.85 6.32
N GLY A 8 27.25 4.03 7.37
CA GLY A 8 26.34 5.17 7.64
C GLY A 8 25.34 5.69 6.57
N ARG A 9 25.28 5.08 5.39
CA ARG A 9 24.40 5.44 4.29
C ARG A 9 23.19 4.54 4.41
N LEU A 10 22.00 5.13 4.51
CA LEU A 10 20.72 4.43 4.40
C LEU A 10 20.76 3.54 3.15
N ARG A 11 21.06 2.25 3.32
CA ARG A 11 20.81 1.29 2.25
C ARG A 11 19.31 1.15 2.23
N LEU A 12 18.67 1.87 1.31
CA LEU A 12 17.41 1.38 0.76
C LEU A 12 17.65 -0.10 0.47
N TRP A 13 16.81 -0.98 1.00
CA TRP A 13 16.84 -2.41 0.71
C TRP A 13 16.51 -2.58 -0.78
N GLN A 14 17.48 -2.31 -1.64
CA GLN A 14 17.30 -2.34 -3.08
C GLN A 14 17.24 -3.81 -3.50
N VAL A 15 16.06 -4.22 -3.93
CA VAL A 15 15.93 -5.40 -4.76
C VAL A 15 16.51 -5.01 -6.12
N LYS A 16 17.73 -5.52 -6.42
CA LYS A 16 18.40 -5.23 -7.70
C LYS A 16 17.47 -5.60 -8.86
N ASN A 17 17.40 -4.72 -9.87
CA ASN A 17 16.62 -4.88 -11.11
C ASN A 17 15.08 -4.98 -10.93
N LYS A 18 14.52 -4.38 -9.87
CA LYS A 18 13.08 -4.18 -9.73
C LYS A 18 12.75 -2.70 -9.72
N GLU A 19 11.70 -2.30 -10.40
CA GLU A 19 11.17 -0.94 -10.31
C GLU A 19 10.57 -0.71 -8.91
N ILE A 20 10.84 0.46 -8.34
CA ILE A 20 10.40 0.85 -7.01
C ILE A 20 9.76 2.23 -7.09
N ALA A 21 8.51 2.34 -6.66
CA ALA A 21 7.90 3.64 -6.40
C ALA A 21 8.15 4.03 -4.92
N LEU A 22 8.81 5.16 -4.68
CA LEU A 22 9.02 5.69 -3.32
C LEU A 22 8.05 6.83 -3.04
N ILE A 23 7.08 6.61 -2.15
CA ILE A 23 6.00 7.56 -1.85
C ILE A 23 6.29 8.27 -0.53
N ARG A 24 6.51 9.60 -0.57
CA ARG A 24 6.80 10.43 0.61
C ARG A 24 6.30 11.86 0.42
N ASP A 25 5.82 12.47 1.49
CA ASP A 25 5.34 13.86 1.58
C ASP A 25 6.45 14.92 1.72
N VAL A 26 7.67 14.60 1.28
CA VAL A 26 8.78 15.56 1.26
C VAL A 26 8.78 16.31 -0.07
N CYS A 27 9.34 17.53 -0.10
CA CYS A 27 9.55 18.29 -1.32
C CYS A 27 10.09 17.41 -2.47
N ILE A 28 9.36 17.39 -3.58
CA ILE A 28 9.67 16.53 -4.73
C ILE A 28 11.08 16.78 -5.25
N CYS A 29 11.55 18.04 -5.29
CA CYS A 29 12.91 18.37 -5.72
C CYS A 29 13.98 17.74 -4.80
N ARG A 30 13.73 17.70 -3.49
CA ARG A 30 14.62 17.05 -2.54
C ARG A 30 14.63 15.53 -2.74
N MET A 31 13.46 14.92 -2.90
CA MET A 31 13.36 13.49 -3.11
C MET A 31 14.02 13.06 -4.43
N MET A 32 13.81 13.81 -5.52
CA MET A 32 14.49 13.61 -6.81
C MET A 32 16.01 13.67 -6.66
N LYS A 33 16.54 14.59 -5.84
CA LYS A 33 17.98 14.70 -5.57
C LYS A 33 18.51 13.49 -4.79
N GLU A 34 17.78 13.03 -3.78
CA GLU A 34 18.14 11.85 -2.97
C GLU A 34 18.06 10.54 -3.78
N CYS A 35 17.11 10.46 -4.72
CA CYS A 35 16.91 9.27 -5.56
C CYS A 35 17.72 9.29 -6.87
N ARG A 36 18.50 10.34 -7.16
CA ARG A 36 19.19 10.54 -8.45
C ARG A 36 20.11 9.39 -8.85
N GLU A 37 20.75 8.73 -7.90
CA GLU A 37 21.67 7.62 -8.15
C GLU A 37 20.95 6.28 -8.44
N TYR A 38 19.61 6.24 -8.31
CA TYR A 38 18.81 5.03 -8.43
C TYR A 38 17.86 5.11 -9.63
N SER A 39 18.31 4.64 -10.79
CA SER A 39 17.54 4.68 -12.04
C SER A 39 16.25 3.85 -12.01
N ASN A 40 16.16 2.86 -11.12
CA ASN A 40 14.99 2.02 -10.92
C ASN A 40 14.02 2.54 -9.86
N VAL A 41 14.22 3.77 -9.35
CA VAL A 41 13.36 4.38 -8.32
C VAL A 41 12.60 5.55 -8.90
N THR A 42 11.28 5.48 -8.84
CA THR A 42 10.37 6.59 -9.17
C THR A 42 9.88 7.24 -7.88
N PRO A 43 10.33 8.46 -7.54
CA PRO A 43 9.84 9.17 -6.37
C PRO A 43 8.46 9.80 -6.65
N VAL A 44 7.53 9.67 -5.70
CA VAL A 44 6.16 10.19 -5.78
C VAL A 44 5.86 11.01 -4.54
N ALA A 45 5.51 12.27 -4.74
CA ALA A 45 4.99 13.12 -3.67
C ALA A 45 3.44 13.08 -3.71
N PRO A 46 2.77 12.49 -2.70
CA PRO A 46 1.31 12.41 -2.68
C PRO A 46 0.69 13.81 -2.47
N PRO A 47 -0.51 14.05 -3.02
CA PRO A 47 -1.19 15.32 -2.85
C PRO A 47 -1.64 15.50 -1.39
N LEU A 48 -1.26 16.63 -0.78
CA LEU A 48 -1.67 17.03 0.56
C LEU A 48 -2.41 18.38 0.51
N PRO A 49 -3.70 18.38 0.13
CA PRO A 49 -4.46 19.61 -0.07
C PRO A 49 -4.84 20.33 1.23
N ILE A 50 -4.75 19.65 2.38
CA ILE A 50 -5.10 20.18 3.70
C ILE A 50 -3.81 20.60 4.42
N PRO A 51 -3.72 21.84 4.95
CA PRO A 51 -2.57 22.28 5.73
C PRO A 51 -2.27 21.34 6.90
N TYR A 52 -0.97 21.17 7.21
CA TYR A 52 -0.48 20.28 8.27
C TYR A 52 -0.79 18.77 8.06
N GLY A 53 -1.33 18.38 6.91
CA GLY A 53 -1.46 16.98 6.52
C GLY A 53 -0.09 16.31 6.38
N THR A 54 -0.03 15.02 6.69
CA THR A 54 1.18 14.19 6.53
C THR A 54 0.83 12.85 5.89
N HIS A 55 1.74 12.31 5.08
CA HIS A 55 1.66 10.95 4.58
C HIS A 55 2.30 9.99 5.58
N HIS A 56 1.50 9.55 6.57
CA HIS A 56 2.00 8.72 7.67
C HIS A 56 2.05 7.21 7.36
N THR A 57 1.43 6.78 6.26
CA THR A 57 1.34 5.37 5.88
C THR A 57 2.70 4.74 5.65
N LYS A 58 2.84 3.51 6.16
CA LYS A 58 4.02 2.67 6.06
C LYS A 58 3.57 1.32 5.53
N MET A 59 3.69 1.19 4.21
CA MET A 59 3.16 0.07 3.45
C MET A 59 4.17 -0.33 2.38
N LEU A 60 4.19 -1.63 2.06
CA LEU A 60 4.89 -2.20 0.93
C LEU A 60 3.89 -3.04 0.14
N VAL A 61 3.74 -2.74 -1.15
CA VAL A 61 3.05 -3.59 -2.12
C VAL A 61 4.10 -4.13 -3.09
N ALA A 62 4.35 -5.43 -3.05
CA ALA A 62 5.39 -6.08 -3.84
C ALA A 62 4.77 -7.07 -4.84
N LEU A 63 4.98 -6.79 -6.13
CA LEU A 63 4.56 -7.67 -7.22
C LEU A 63 5.61 -8.76 -7.48
N TYR A 64 5.15 -10.00 -7.52
CA TYR A 64 5.90 -11.18 -7.95
C TYR A 64 5.16 -11.83 -9.14
N PRO A 65 5.82 -12.72 -9.91
CA PRO A 65 5.18 -13.35 -11.07
C PRO A 65 3.87 -14.08 -10.76
N GLU A 66 3.73 -14.67 -9.58
CA GLU A 66 2.59 -15.53 -9.21
C GLU A 66 1.75 -14.97 -8.05
N LYS A 67 2.17 -13.83 -7.47
CA LYS A 67 1.50 -13.26 -6.30
C LYS A 67 1.82 -11.78 -6.08
N VAL A 68 0.97 -11.11 -5.31
CA VAL A 68 1.26 -9.81 -4.72
C VAL A 68 1.36 -9.95 -3.21
N ARG A 69 2.37 -9.33 -2.60
CA ARG A 69 2.45 -9.19 -1.14
C ARG A 69 2.02 -7.79 -0.75
N VAL A 70 1.07 -7.70 0.17
CA VAL A 70 0.75 -6.45 0.87
C VAL A 70 1.28 -6.56 2.28
N ALA A 71 2.13 -5.62 2.67
CA ALA A 71 2.63 -5.50 4.04
C ALA A 71 2.37 -4.09 4.57
N ILE A 72 1.84 -4.01 5.79
CA ILE A 72 1.57 -2.77 6.52
C ILE A 72 2.33 -2.86 7.83
N PHE A 73 3.06 -1.81 8.16
CA PHE A 73 3.95 -1.81 9.31
C PHE A 73 4.00 -0.44 9.99
N THR A 74 4.60 -0.37 11.16
CA THR A 74 4.68 0.88 11.96
C THR A 74 6.05 1.57 11.88
N ALA A 75 7.07 0.88 11.37
CA ALA A 75 8.43 1.39 11.23
C ALA A 75 8.62 2.30 10.00
N ASN A 76 9.37 3.39 10.13
CA ASN A 76 9.88 4.09 8.94
C ASN A 76 11.00 3.27 8.28
N PHE A 77 11.33 3.57 7.02
CA PHE A 77 12.48 2.98 6.32
C PHE A 77 13.83 3.58 6.78
N LEU A 78 14.06 3.59 8.09
CA LEU A 78 15.29 4.04 8.74
C LEU A 78 15.83 2.89 9.60
N SER A 79 17.11 2.57 9.50
CA SER A 79 17.72 1.43 10.22
C SER A 79 17.37 1.40 11.71
N ASN A 80 17.41 2.56 12.36
CA ASN A 80 17.11 2.70 13.79
C ASN A 80 15.68 2.29 14.17
N ASP A 81 14.70 2.51 13.29
CA ASP A 81 13.32 2.07 13.58
C ASP A 81 13.18 0.55 13.59
N TRP A 82 14.04 -0.17 12.87
CA TRP A 82 14.04 -1.62 12.79
C TRP A 82 14.95 -2.30 13.82
N SER A 83 15.91 -1.59 14.41
CA SER A 83 16.89 -2.17 15.33
C SER A 83 16.65 -1.83 16.81
N THR A 84 16.03 -0.68 17.12
CA THR A 84 15.95 -0.18 18.50
C THR A 84 14.54 0.08 19.02
N LYS A 85 13.51 -0.19 18.20
CA LYS A 85 12.11 0.05 18.58
C LYS A 85 11.28 -1.22 18.45
N THR A 86 10.33 -1.39 19.36
CA THR A 86 9.24 -2.35 19.17
C THR A 86 8.34 -1.83 18.07
N GLN A 87 8.18 -2.62 17.02
CA GLN A 87 7.37 -2.30 15.84
C GLN A 87 6.50 -3.51 15.49
N ALA A 88 5.42 -3.27 14.75
CA ALA A 88 4.55 -4.31 14.24
C ALA A 88 4.60 -4.36 12.71
N VAL A 89 4.40 -5.57 12.18
CA VAL A 89 4.24 -5.82 10.75
C VAL A 89 3.09 -6.81 10.58
N TRP A 90 2.10 -6.43 9.79
CA TRP A 90 1.14 -7.36 9.19
C TRP A 90 1.50 -7.53 7.72
N PHE A 91 1.45 -8.75 7.21
CA PHE A 91 1.56 -8.99 5.77
C PHE A 91 0.74 -10.20 5.34
N GLN A 92 0.29 -10.16 4.09
CA GLN A 92 -0.38 -11.27 3.44
C GLN A 92 0.02 -11.34 1.97
N ASP A 93 0.13 -12.57 1.46
CA ASP A 93 0.33 -12.87 0.05
C ASP A 93 -1.01 -13.19 -0.60
N PHE A 94 -1.24 -12.67 -1.80
CA PHE A 94 -2.42 -12.89 -2.62
C PHE A 94 -1.99 -13.48 -3.96
N GLY A 95 -2.51 -14.65 -4.31
CA GLY A 95 -2.19 -15.35 -5.56
C GLY A 95 -2.88 -14.73 -6.77
N LEU A 96 -2.55 -15.21 -7.97
CA LEU A 96 -3.27 -14.84 -9.19
C LEU A 96 -4.73 -15.30 -9.14
N LYS A 97 -5.64 -14.52 -9.74
CA LYS A 97 -7.00 -14.97 -10.06
C LYS A 97 -6.86 -16.07 -11.10
N PHE A 98 -7.35 -17.28 -10.81
CA PHE A 98 -7.52 -18.27 -11.87
C PHE A 98 -8.63 -17.76 -12.78
N LEU A 99 -8.29 -17.43 -14.03
CA LEU A 99 -9.30 -17.26 -15.07
C LEU A 99 -9.88 -18.65 -15.32
N VAL A 100 -10.94 -18.98 -14.59
CA VAL A 100 -11.88 -19.97 -15.07
C VAL A 100 -12.59 -19.26 -16.21
N ASP A 101 -12.31 -19.64 -17.45
CA ASP A 101 -13.17 -19.32 -18.58
C ASP A 101 -14.50 -20.02 -18.31
N SER A 102 -15.36 -19.39 -17.52
CA SER A 102 -16.76 -19.77 -17.36
C SER A 102 -17.58 -18.76 -18.14
N ASP A 103 -17.72 -19.02 -19.44
CA ASP A 103 -19.04 -18.90 -20.05
C ASP A 103 -20.00 -19.79 -19.21
N ASP A 104 -21.16 -19.24 -18.87
CA ASP A 104 -22.27 -19.86 -18.13
C ASP A 104 -22.11 -20.02 -16.60
N GLU A 105 -22.75 -19.12 -15.85
CA GLU A 105 -24.02 -19.35 -15.11
C GLU A 105 -24.18 -18.32 -13.97
N GLU A 106 -25.34 -17.67 -13.95
CA GLU A 106 -25.81 -16.83 -12.85
C GLU A 106 -26.03 -17.69 -11.59
N GLU A 107 -25.01 -17.86 -10.75
CA GLU A 107 -25.22 -18.43 -9.42
C GLU A 107 -25.70 -17.36 -8.44
N GLU A 108 -27.01 -17.42 -8.16
CA GLU A 108 -27.67 -16.77 -7.03
C GLU A 108 -26.93 -17.07 -5.73
N LYS A 109 -26.24 -16.06 -5.16
CA LYS A 109 -25.74 -16.15 -3.79
C LYS A 109 -26.90 -15.98 -2.81
N SER A 110 -27.33 -17.11 -2.26
CA SER A 110 -28.25 -17.22 -1.13
C SER A 110 -27.86 -16.27 0.01
N ALA A 111 -28.78 -15.38 0.37
CA ALA A 111 -28.72 -14.53 1.54
C ALA A 111 -28.71 -15.41 2.82
N GLY A 112 -27.55 -15.53 3.45
CA GLY A 112 -27.40 -16.28 4.70
C GLY A 112 -26.15 -15.85 5.46
N ALA A 113 -26.38 -15.11 6.55
CA ALA A 113 -25.43 -14.74 7.62
C ALA A 113 -24.39 -13.65 7.30
N CYS A 114 -24.72 -12.40 7.67
CA CYS A 114 -23.81 -11.36 8.17
C CYS A 114 -22.37 -11.35 7.61
N ASP A 115 -22.22 -11.39 6.29
CA ASP A 115 -20.91 -11.29 5.66
C ASP A 115 -20.66 -9.80 5.41
N VAL A 116 -20.00 -9.15 6.36
CA VAL A 116 -19.29 -7.90 6.03
C VAL A 116 -18.19 -8.35 5.09
N VAL A 117 -18.50 -8.45 3.80
CA VAL A 117 -17.54 -8.81 2.77
C VAL A 117 -16.41 -7.77 2.87
N ASN A 118 -15.30 -8.16 3.49
CA ASN A 118 -14.13 -7.30 3.63
C ASN A 118 -13.67 -6.96 2.22
N ASN A 119 -13.99 -5.76 1.75
CA ASN A 119 -13.65 -5.28 0.41
C ASN A 119 -12.19 -4.80 0.37
N PHE A 120 -11.28 -5.66 0.80
CA PHE A 120 -9.86 -5.33 0.94
C PHE A 120 -9.26 -4.84 -0.38
N GLU A 121 -9.63 -5.45 -1.52
CA GLU A 121 -9.21 -4.99 -2.85
C GLU A 121 -9.69 -3.56 -3.11
N GLY A 122 -10.99 -3.29 -2.91
CA GLY A 122 -11.56 -1.97 -3.13
C GLY A 122 -10.95 -0.89 -2.23
N ASP A 123 -10.76 -1.19 -0.94
CA ASP A 123 -10.16 -0.26 0.01
C ASP A 123 -8.69 0.02 -0.33
N LEU A 124 -7.93 -1.01 -0.74
CA LEU A 124 -6.53 -0.87 -1.14
C LEU A 124 -6.40 -0.05 -2.43
N VAL A 125 -7.19 -0.36 -3.44
CA VAL A 125 -7.20 0.37 -4.72
C VAL A 125 -7.64 1.81 -4.52
N HIS A 126 -8.65 2.05 -3.70
CA HIS A 126 -9.11 3.40 -3.35
C HIS A 126 -7.98 4.21 -2.68
N TYR A 127 -7.32 3.63 -1.67
CA TYR A 127 -6.20 4.25 -0.98
C TYR A 127 -5.03 4.56 -1.94
N LEU A 128 -4.54 3.57 -2.69
CA LEU A 128 -3.40 3.73 -3.60
C LEU A 128 -3.69 4.75 -4.72
N SER A 129 -4.92 4.78 -5.23
CA SER A 129 -5.35 5.74 -6.25
C SER A 129 -5.30 7.20 -5.77
N SER A 130 -5.35 7.44 -4.46
CA SER A 130 -5.25 8.78 -3.86
C SER A 130 -3.80 9.30 -3.78
N LEU A 131 -2.79 8.43 -3.94
CA LEU A 131 -1.38 8.78 -3.73
C LEU A 131 -0.70 9.46 -4.93
N GLY A 132 -1.44 9.64 -6.03
CA GLY A 132 -0.98 10.34 -7.24
C GLY A 132 -1.00 9.47 -8.48
N ALA A 133 -0.83 10.11 -9.64
CA ALA A 133 -1.01 9.46 -10.95
C ALA A 133 -0.13 8.21 -11.18
N PRO A 134 1.18 8.19 -10.82
CA PRO A 134 2.00 6.99 -11.02
C PRO A 134 1.50 5.77 -10.24
N VAL A 135 1.03 5.99 -9.01
CA VAL A 135 0.53 4.91 -8.14
C VAL A 135 -0.86 4.46 -8.59
N LYS A 136 -1.69 5.37 -9.09
CA LYS A 136 -2.97 5.03 -9.70
C LYS A 136 -2.82 4.12 -10.94
N LEU A 137 -1.81 4.35 -11.78
CA LEU A 137 -1.51 3.47 -12.91
C LEU A 137 -1.14 2.06 -12.44
N PHE A 138 -0.33 1.95 -11.38
CA PHE A 138 0.03 0.67 -10.77
C PHE A 138 -1.18 -0.13 -10.26
N CYS A 139 -2.27 0.53 -9.85
CA CYS A 139 -3.48 -0.18 -9.41
C CYS A 139 -4.08 -1.10 -10.49
N GLY A 140 -3.80 -0.84 -11.77
CA GLY A 140 -4.19 -1.72 -12.87
C GLY A 140 -3.57 -3.12 -12.81
N GLU A 141 -2.43 -3.29 -12.13
CA GLU A 141 -1.79 -4.59 -11.93
C GLU A 141 -2.47 -5.41 -10.84
N LEU A 142 -3.11 -4.75 -9.87
CA LEU A 142 -3.73 -5.44 -8.73
C LEU A 142 -4.94 -6.29 -9.13
N LYS A 143 -5.60 -5.95 -10.24
CA LYS A 143 -6.78 -6.68 -10.74
C LYS A 143 -6.51 -8.15 -11.03
N TRP A 144 -5.25 -8.52 -11.26
CA TRP A 144 -4.83 -9.89 -11.59
C TRP A 144 -4.73 -10.80 -10.36
N PHE A 145 -4.81 -10.26 -9.13
CA PHE A 145 -4.62 -11.02 -7.90
C PHE A 145 -5.91 -11.18 -7.10
N ASP A 146 -6.10 -12.34 -6.49
CA ASP A 146 -7.29 -12.66 -5.69
C ASP A 146 -7.13 -12.22 -4.23
N PHE A 147 -7.85 -11.16 -3.85
CA PHE A 147 -7.90 -10.63 -2.49
C PHE A 147 -9.02 -11.21 -1.62
N SER A 148 -9.84 -12.14 -2.14
CA SER A 148 -10.94 -12.76 -1.38
C SER A 148 -10.47 -13.47 -0.11
N THR A 149 -9.20 -13.88 -0.09
CA THR A 149 -8.57 -14.56 1.05
C THR A 149 -8.13 -13.60 2.17
N ALA A 150 -8.39 -12.29 2.05
CA ALA A 150 -7.99 -11.29 3.04
C ALA A 150 -8.57 -11.61 4.43
N ARG A 151 -7.68 -11.71 5.42
CA ARG A 151 -8.06 -12.04 6.81
C ARG A 151 -8.36 -10.81 7.66
N VAL A 152 -8.23 -9.62 7.10
CA VAL A 152 -8.37 -8.34 7.79
C VAL A 152 -9.17 -7.36 6.93
N ALA A 153 -9.82 -6.41 7.59
CA ALA A 153 -10.33 -5.22 6.94
C ALA A 153 -9.21 -4.18 6.84
N LEU A 154 -9.11 -3.49 5.69
CA LEU A 154 -8.21 -2.35 5.55
C LEU A 154 -8.95 -1.08 5.97
N VAL A 155 -8.34 -0.28 6.85
CA VAL A 155 -8.91 1.00 7.29
C VAL A 155 -7.96 2.13 6.89
N PRO A 156 -8.07 2.66 5.66
CA PRO A 156 -7.19 3.72 5.18
C PRO A 156 -7.71 5.11 5.57
N SER A 157 -6.80 6.07 5.70
CA SER A 157 -7.13 7.50 5.80
C SER A 157 -6.55 8.24 4.61
N VAL A 158 -7.39 9.01 3.92
CA VAL A 158 -7.00 9.86 2.78
C VAL A 158 -7.39 11.31 3.08
N PRO A 159 -6.61 12.31 2.65
CA PRO A 159 -6.94 13.71 2.90
C PRO A 159 -8.16 14.13 2.07
N GLY A 160 -9.18 14.70 2.71
CA GLY A 160 -10.37 15.18 2.02
C GLY A 160 -11.56 15.41 2.94
N VAL A 161 -12.63 15.98 2.39
CA VAL A 161 -13.94 16.07 3.04
C VAL A 161 -14.82 14.97 2.48
N HIS A 162 -15.22 14.03 3.34
CA HIS A 162 -16.00 12.86 2.97
C HIS A 162 -17.45 13.07 3.42
N LYS A 163 -18.43 12.75 2.54
CA LYS A 163 -19.88 12.85 2.85
C LYS A 163 -20.57 11.52 2.51
N GLY A 164 -21.53 11.08 3.32
CA GLY A 164 -22.44 9.95 3.02
C GLY A 164 -21.77 8.56 3.03
N THR A 165 -22.19 7.66 2.12
CA THR A 165 -21.70 6.28 1.93
C THR A 165 -20.18 6.14 1.70
N GLY A 166 -19.43 7.24 1.60
CA GLY A 166 -17.96 7.28 1.67
C GLY A 166 -17.37 7.27 3.09
N MET A 167 -18.17 6.97 4.12
CA MET A 167 -17.77 6.85 5.53
C MET A 167 -17.38 5.41 5.92
N GLY A 168 -16.67 4.68 5.06
CA GLY A 168 -16.13 3.36 5.42
C GLY A 168 -15.09 3.50 6.54
N PHE A 169 -15.48 3.16 7.77
CA PHE A 169 -14.68 3.09 8.99
C PHE A 169 -13.67 4.23 9.21
N MET A 170 -14.12 5.37 9.72
CA MET A 170 -13.22 6.35 10.33
C MET A 170 -13.47 6.38 11.85
N PHE A 171 -12.42 6.14 12.64
CA PHE A 171 -12.46 6.46 14.06
C PHE A 171 -12.64 7.98 14.19
N VAL A 172 -13.83 8.41 14.59
CA VAL A 172 -14.04 9.75 15.12
C VAL A 172 -13.30 9.79 16.45
N GLY A 173 -12.11 10.40 16.45
CA GLY A 173 -11.43 10.76 17.70
C GLY A 173 -12.32 11.73 18.44
N GLY A 174 -13.02 11.25 19.46
CA GLY A 174 -13.72 12.09 20.42
C GLY A 174 -12.69 12.93 21.17
N GLU A 175 -12.87 14.24 21.12
CA GLU A 175 -12.23 15.17 22.03
C GLU A 175 -12.70 14.85 23.46
N CYS A 176 -11.76 14.77 24.40
CA CYS A 176 -12.02 14.91 25.83
C CYS A 176 -11.85 16.39 26.21
#